data_AF-A0A1B7LK72-F1
#
_entry.id   AF-A0A1B7LK72-F1
#
_cell.length_a   1.000
_cell.length_b   1.000
_cell.length_c   1.000
_cell.angle_alpha   90.00
_cell.angle_beta   90.00
_cell.angle_gamma   90.00
#
_symmetry.space_group_name_H-M   'P 1'
#
loop_
_entity.id
_entity.type
_entity.pdbx_description
1 polymer ?
#
loop_
_entity_poly.entity_id
_entity_poly.type
_entity_poly.pdbx_seq_one_letter_code
_entity_poly.pdbx_strand_id
1 'polypeptide(L)'
;MEFESIVLIHRKEGRFLEEGYRIKVETCFENIKSFYEENGLVFLVLNLEEEFTDEKFDEIFEKFCYDDFDKLDVKIYPKDNEYYPTFIVEMKNNCKDVLQEKINNILELFMEKVVKIYCNDI
;
A
#
# COMPACT_ATOMS: atom_id res chain seq x y z
N MET A 1 -20.33 -10.42 4.84
CA MET A 1 -19.10 -9.63 4.65
C MET A 1 -19.46 -8.49 3.73
N GLU A 2 -19.38 -7.25 4.22
CA GLU A 2 -19.34 -6.09 3.33
C GLU A 2 -18.00 -6.12 2.62
N PHE A 3 -18.03 -6.13 1.28
CA PHE A 3 -16.81 -5.97 0.49
C PHE A 3 -16.53 -4.48 0.40
N GLU A 4 -15.38 -4.04 0.89
CA GLU A 4 -14.95 -2.66 0.74
C GLU A 4 -14.27 -2.49 -0.62
N SER A 5 -14.38 -1.29 -1.20
CA SER A 5 -13.83 -1.00 -2.52
C SER A 5 -13.09 0.32 -2.53
N ILE A 6 -11.91 0.34 -3.14
CA ILE A 6 -11.11 1.53 -3.37
C ILE A 6 -11.31 2.02 -4.80
N VAL A 7 -11.36 3.34 -4.99
CA VAL A 7 -11.48 3.99 -6.30
C VAL A 7 -10.10 4.39 -6.79
N LEU A 8 -9.74 4.04 -8.02
CA LEU A 8 -8.54 4.57 -8.66
C LEU A 8 -8.77 6.05 -8.97
N ILE A 9 -7.93 6.91 -8.43
CA ILE A 9 -8.00 8.36 -8.66
C ILE A 9 -6.99 8.77 -9.73
N HIS A 10 -7.43 9.32 -10.86
CA HIS A 10 -6.51 9.87 -11.85
C HIS A 10 -6.02 11.25 -11.41
N ARG A 11 -4.70 11.42 -11.32
CA ARG A 11 -4.04 12.67 -10.95
C ARG A 11 -3.16 13.21 -12.07
N LYS A 12 -3.02 14.53 -12.09
CA LYS A 12 -2.04 15.24 -12.90
C LYS A 12 -1.48 16.41 -12.13
N GLU A 13 -0.15 16.46 -12.01
CA GLU A 13 0.56 17.51 -11.28
C GLU A 13 0.04 17.66 -9.83
N GLY A 14 -0.22 16.53 -9.17
CA GLY A 14 -0.73 16.47 -7.81
C GLY A 14 -2.20 16.84 -7.63
N ARG A 15 -2.95 17.10 -8.72
CA ARG A 15 -4.38 17.47 -8.66
C ARG A 15 -5.27 16.30 -9.04
N PHE A 16 -6.37 16.13 -8.30
CA PHE A 16 -7.46 15.23 -8.69
C PHE A 16 -8.05 15.68 -10.02
N LEU A 17 -8.13 14.77 -10.99
CA LEU A 17 -8.82 15.00 -12.26
C LEU A 17 -10.17 14.29 -12.28
N GLU A 18 -10.17 12.97 -12.15
CA GLU A 18 -11.36 12.14 -12.28
C GLU A 18 -11.23 10.78 -11.57
N GLU A 19 -12.36 10.12 -11.34
CA GLU A 19 -12.42 8.75 -10.85
C GLU A 19 -12.27 7.76 -12.02
N GLY A 20 -11.40 6.77 -11.84
CA GLY A 20 -11.25 5.63 -12.72
C GLY A 20 -12.19 4.49 -12.33
N TYR A 21 -11.64 3.28 -12.20
CA TYR A 21 -12.40 2.10 -11.79
C TYR A 21 -12.20 1.76 -10.32
N ARG A 22 -13.12 0.93 -9.79
CA ARG A 22 -13.08 0.40 -8.43
C ARG A 22 -12.40 -0.96 -8.39
N ILE A 23 -11.59 -1.17 -7.36
CA ILE A 23 -11.00 -2.45 -6.98
C ILE A 23 -11.65 -2.90 -5.69
N LYS A 24 -12.03 -4.17 -5.62
CA LYS A 24 -12.52 -4.79 -4.39
C LYS A 24 -11.33 -5.11 -3.51
N VAL A 25 -11.45 -4.86 -2.22
CA VAL A 25 -10.41 -5.19 -1.25
C VAL A 25 -11.00 -6.18 -0.28
N GLU A 26 -10.36 -7.34 -0.19
CA GLU A 26 -10.83 -8.44 0.67
C GLU A 26 -10.16 -8.41 2.05
N THR A 27 -8.98 -7.81 2.15
CA THR A 27 -8.16 -7.73 3.36
C THR A 27 -7.53 -6.36 3.49
N CYS A 28 -7.43 -5.86 4.72
CA CYS A 28 -6.60 -4.72 5.09
C CYS A 28 -6.93 -3.42 4.36
N PHE A 29 -8.23 -3.22 4.14
CA PHE A 29 -8.77 -2.00 3.59
C PHE A 29 -8.47 -0.81 4.50
N GLU A 30 -8.50 -1.02 5.82
CA GLU A 30 -8.17 -0.03 6.86
C GLU A 30 -6.75 0.52 6.73
N ASN A 31 -5.84 -0.24 6.12
CA ASN A 31 -4.46 0.20 5.89
C ASN A 31 -4.29 0.99 4.59
N ILE A 32 -5.34 1.15 3.77
CA ILE A 32 -5.24 1.85 2.49
C ILE A 32 -5.58 3.32 2.67
N LYS A 33 -4.54 4.16 2.74
CA LYS A 33 -4.68 5.62 2.82
C LYS A 33 -5.13 6.26 1.51
N SER A 34 -4.57 5.80 0.38
CA SER A 34 -4.97 6.32 -0.94
C SER A 34 -4.57 5.41 -2.10
N PHE A 35 -5.31 5.50 -3.20
CA PHE A 35 -5.06 4.76 -4.43
C PHE A 35 -5.23 5.67 -5.65
N TYR A 36 -4.16 5.91 -6.40
CA TYR A 36 -4.17 6.89 -7.49
C TYR A 36 -3.24 6.52 -8.64
N GLU A 37 -3.51 7.07 -9.82
CA GLU A 37 -2.63 7.01 -10.99
C GLU A 37 -2.05 8.40 -11.26
N GLU A 38 -0.76 8.47 -11.53
CA GLU A 38 -0.09 9.67 -12.03
C GLU A 38 1.03 9.29 -13.00
N ASN A 39 1.11 9.97 -14.14
CA ASN A 39 2.15 9.75 -15.16
C ASN A 39 2.29 8.28 -15.65
N GLY A 40 1.17 7.54 -15.74
CA GLY A 40 1.14 6.14 -16.19
C GLY A 40 1.58 5.11 -15.13
N LEU A 41 1.83 5.56 -13.90
CA LEU A 41 2.12 4.73 -12.75
C LEU A 41 0.95 4.78 -11.79
N VAL A 42 0.67 3.63 -11.18
CA VAL A 42 -0.33 3.46 -10.14
C VAL A 42 0.38 3.40 -8.79
N PHE A 43 -0.17 4.13 -7.83
CA PHE A 43 0.34 4.28 -6.49
C PHE A 43 -0.71 3.82 -5.50
N LEU A 44 -0.33 2.86 -4.65
CA LEU A 44 -1.10 2.44 -3.49
C LEU A 44 -0.34 2.90 -2.25
N VAL A 45 -0.98 3.75 -1.44
CA VAL A 45 -0.39 4.25 -0.20
C VAL A 45 -0.98 3.48 0.96
N LEU A 46 -0.12 2.80 1.69
CA LEU A 46 -0.46 1.97 2.84
C LEU A 46 0.01 2.66 4.12
N ASN A 47 -0.78 2.65 5.18
CA ASN A 47 -0.40 3.15 6.49
C ASN A 47 -0.81 2.21 7.61
N LEU A 48 0.00 2.20 8.67
CA LEU A 48 -0.30 1.52 9.92
C LEU A 48 -0.87 2.57 10.89
N GLU A 49 -2.20 2.77 10.89
CA GLU A 49 -2.90 3.74 11.75
C GLU A 49 -2.97 3.30 13.22
N GLU A 50 -1.81 2.99 13.78
CA GLU A 50 -1.63 2.66 15.19
C GLU A 50 -0.60 3.62 15.80
N GLU A 51 -0.75 3.93 17.09
CA GLU A 51 0.20 4.76 17.81
C GLU A 51 1.46 3.95 18.12
N PHE A 52 2.58 4.33 17.49
CA PHE A 52 3.90 3.76 17.77
C PHE A 52 4.76 4.74 18.56
N THR A 53 5.59 4.20 19.44
CA THR A 53 6.73 4.94 19.98
C THR A 53 7.73 5.23 18.86
N ASP A 54 8.52 6.31 18.97
CA ASP A 54 9.55 6.64 17.97
C ASP A 54 10.48 5.45 17.67
N GLU A 55 10.89 4.72 18.71
CA GLU A 55 11.71 3.50 18.57
C GLU A 55 11.01 2.42 17.72
N LYS A 56 9.70 2.21 17.94
CA LYS A 56 8.94 1.21 17.21
C LYS A 56 8.65 1.64 15.77
N PHE A 57 8.49 2.94 15.56
CA PHE A 57 8.30 3.55 14.25
C PHE A 57 9.50 3.28 13.34
N ASP A 58 10.72 3.56 13.82
CA ASP A 58 11.95 3.31 13.08
C ASP A 58 12.17 1.81 12.83
N GLU A 59 11.94 0.98 13.87
CA GLU A 59 12.07 -0.47 13.78
C GLU A 59 11.18 -1.11 12.70
N ILE A 60 9.97 -0.59 12.52
CA ILE A 60 9.05 -1.07 11.47
C ILE A 60 9.72 -0.94 10.10
N PHE A 61 10.32 0.20 9.79
CA PHE A 61 10.98 0.39 8.50
C PHE A 61 12.26 -0.42 8.37
N GLU A 62 13.05 -0.54 9.44
CA GLU A 62 14.29 -1.32 9.41
C GLU A 62 14.04 -2.82 9.20
N LYS A 63 13.00 -3.38 9.84
CA LYS A 63 12.66 -4.80 9.75
C LYS A 63 11.78 -5.14 8.53
N PHE A 64 11.22 -4.14 7.84
CA PHE A 64 10.35 -4.40 6.70
C PHE A 64 11.13 -4.97 5.51
N CYS A 65 10.68 -6.11 5.00
CA CYS A 65 11.33 -6.78 3.87
C CYS A 65 10.79 -6.24 2.55
N TYR A 66 11.41 -5.17 2.05
CA TYR A 66 11.04 -4.50 0.78
C TYR A 66 11.28 -5.40 -0.44
N ASP A 67 12.39 -6.15 -0.46
CA ASP A 67 12.82 -6.97 -1.60
C ASP A 67 11.82 -8.06 -2.02
N ASP A 68 10.95 -8.51 -1.10
CA ASP A 68 9.94 -9.51 -1.43
C ASP A 68 8.87 -8.99 -2.40
N PHE A 69 8.67 -7.67 -2.47
CA PHE A 69 7.71 -7.03 -3.37
C PHE A 69 8.23 -6.94 -4.81
N ASP A 70 9.54 -7.05 -5.04
CA ASP A 70 10.10 -7.11 -6.40
C ASP A 70 9.53 -8.31 -7.18
N LYS A 71 9.17 -9.39 -6.48
CA LYS A 71 8.52 -10.59 -7.04
C LYS A 71 7.14 -10.29 -7.63
N LEU A 72 6.50 -9.20 -7.20
CA LEU A 72 5.20 -8.73 -7.69
C LEU A 72 5.34 -7.66 -8.80
N ASP A 73 6.56 -7.38 -9.27
CA ASP A 73 6.86 -6.31 -10.23
C ASP A 73 6.29 -4.96 -9.74
N VAL A 74 6.56 -4.65 -8.47
CA VAL A 74 6.24 -3.38 -7.82
C VAL A 74 7.43 -2.89 -7.01
N LYS A 75 7.51 -1.58 -6.81
CA LYS A 75 8.46 -0.97 -5.87
C LYS A 75 7.69 -0.53 -4.63
N ILE A 76 8.23 -0.81 -3.46
CA ILE A 76 7.70 -0.32 -2.19
C ILE A 76 8.78 0.45 -1.45
N TYR A 77 8.43 1.58 -0.87
CA TYR A 77 9.37 2.44 -0.13
C TYR A 77 8.64 3.22 0.96
N PRO A 78 9.34 3.60 2.04
CA PRO A 78 8.75 4.42 3.10
C PRO A 78 8.42 5.81 2.59
N LYS A 79 7.38 6.42 3.16
CA LYS A 79 7.06 7.83 2.96
C LYS A 79 7.52 8.64 4.17
N ASP A 80 8.50 9.50 3.94
CA ASP A 80 9.04 10.37 4.98
C ASP A 80 8.01 11.39 5.48
N ASN A 81 8.22 11.88 6.71
CA ASN A 81 7.44 12.94 7.35
C ASN A 81 5.95 12.62 7.55
N GLU A 82 5.62 11.36 7.77
CA GLU A 82 4.27 10.92 8.14
C GLU A 82 4.21 10.61 9.64
N TYR A 83 3.04 10.85 10.25
CA TYR A 83 2.81 10.57 11.67
C TYR A 83 2.72 9.06 11.96
N TYR A 84 2.29 8.29 10.95
CA TYR A 84 2.16 6.84 11.00
C TYR A 84 3.12 6.19 10.00
N PRO A 85 3.65 4.98 10.29
CA PRO A 85 4.45 4.23 9.33
C PRO A 85 3.68 4.09 8.01
N THR A 86 4.20 4.73 6.97
CA THR A 86 3.51 4.87 5.69
C THR A 86 4.42 4.35 4.58
N PHE A 87 3.85 3.55 3.70
CA PHE A 87 4.53 2.90 2.58
C PHE A 87 3.86 3.31 1.28
N ILE A 88 4.65 3.63 0.28
CA ILE A 88 4.17 3.88 -1.08
C ILE A 88 4.54 2.66 -1.92
N VAL A 89 3.54 2.07 -2.55
CA VAL A 89 3.72 1.02 -3.55
C VAL A 89 3.50 1.60 -4.93
N GLU A 90 4.55 1.61 -5.75
CA GLU A 90 4.55 2.05 -7.14
C GLU A 90 4.50 0.84 -8.08
N MET A 91 3.57 0.86 -9.03
CA MET A 91 3.42 -0.19 -10.03
C MET A 91 2.98 0.37 -11.38
N LYS A 92 3.20 -0.38 -12.46
CA LYS A 92 2.69 0.00 -13.78
C LYS A 92 1.17 -0.03 -13.81
N ASN A 93 0.56 0.93 -14.50
CA ASN A 93 -0.86 0.85 -14.83
C ASN A 93 -1.08 -0.33 -15.79
N ASN A 94 -1.91 -1.28 -15.38
CA ASN A 94 -2.31 -2.44 -16.16
C ASN A 94 -3.83 -2.41 -16.36
N CYS A 95 -4.40 -3.39 -17.06
CA CYS A 95 -5.85 -3.51 -17.09
C CYS A 95 -6.40 -3.82 -15.69
N LYS A 96 -7.68 -3.48 -15.47
CA LYS A 96 -8.37 -3.59 -14.18
C LYS A 96 -8.20 -4.96 -13.51
N ASP A 97 -8.37 -6.04 -14.26
CA ASP A 97 -8.34 -7.41 -13.69
C ASP A 97 -6.94 -7.76 -13.16
N VAL A 98 -5.90 -7.33 -13.87
CA VAL A 98 -4.50 -7.51 -13.44
C VAL A 98 -4.21 -6.66 -12.21
N LEU A 99 -4.73 -5.43 -12.15
CA LEU A 99 -4.54 -4.58 -10.97
C LEU A 99 -5.31 -5.09 -9.76
N GLN A 100 -6.50 -5.67 -9.94
CA GLN A 100 -7.26 -6.33 -8.87
C GLN A 100 -6.45 -7.47 -8.22
N GLU A 101 -5.92 -8.38 -9.02
CA GLU A 101 -5.10 -9.50 -8.53
C GLU A 101 -3.81 -8.99 -7.86
N LYS A 102 -3.15 -8.02 -8.51
CA LYS A 102 -1.90 -7.45 -8.00
C LYS A 102 -2.10 -6.75 -6.64
N ILE A 103 -3.18 -5.99 -6.46
CA ILE A 103 -3.48 -5.34 -5.17
C ILE A 103 -3.75 -6.36 -4.08
N ASN A 104 -4.52 -7.42 -4.36
CA ASN A 104 -4.74 -8.48 -3.37
C ASN A 104 -3.42 -9.11 -2.91
N ASN A 105 -2.54 -9.46 -3.86
CA ASN A 105 -1.23 -10.04 -3.54
C ASN A 105 -0.34 -9.06 -2.74
N ILE A 106 -0.39 -7.76 -3.06
CA ILE A 106 0.36 -6.72 -2.32
C ILE A 106 -0.14 -6.64 -0.89
N LEU A 107 -1.46 -6.61 -0.67
CA LEU A 107 -2.05 -6.47 0.66
C LEU A 107 -1.80 -7.71 1.52
N GLU A 108 -1.92 -8.91 0.95
CA GLU A 108 -1.58 -10.16 1.65
C GLU A 108 -0.10 -10.18 2.06
N LEU A 109 0.82 -9.84 1.15
CA LEU A 109 2.25 -9.80 1.44
C LEU A 109 2.58 -8.72 2.47
N PHE A 110 1.99 -7.54 2.34
CA PHE A 110 2.14 -6.44 3.30
C PHE A 110 1.77 -6.89 4.71
N MET A 111 0.62 -7.52 4.87
CA MET A 111 0.21 -8.04 6.17
C MET A 111 1.08 -9.13 6.71
N GLU A 112 1.53 -10.06 5.85
CA GLU A 112 2.48 -11.08 6.27
C GLU A 112 3.75 -10.43 6.85
N LYS A 113 4.26 -9.36 6.23
CA LYS A 113 5.47 -8.66 6.70
C LYS A 113 5.21 -7.88 7.98
N VAL A 114 4.11 -7.15 8.04
CA VAL A 114 3.72 -6.37 9.23
C VAL A 114 3.49 -7.29 10.44
N VAL A 115 2.74 -8.38 10.27
CA VAL A 115 2.54 -9.38 11.32
C VAL A 115 3.87 -10.01 11.76
N LYS A 116 4.76 -10.31 10.82
CA LYS A 116 6.11 -10.81 11.17
C LYS A 116 6.91 -9.81 12.00
N ILE A 117 6.78 -8.51 11.77
CA ILE A 117 7.45 -7.49 12.57
C ILE A 117 6.90 -7.53 14.01
N TYR A 118 5.57 -7.54 14.19
CA TYR A 118 4.97 -7.56 15.52
C TYR A 118 5.14 -8.89 16.29
N CYS A 119 5.07 -10.03 15.59
CA CYS A 119 5.09 -11.33 16.23
C CYS A 119 6.50 -11.89 16.46
N ASN A 120 7.53 -11.39 15.76
CA ASN A 120 8.92 -11.79 16.00
C ASN A 120 9.60 -10.93 17.09
N ASP A 121 8.86 -10.10 17.82
CA ASP A 121 9.34 -9.45 19.06
C ASP A 121 9.22 -10.36 20.30
N ILE A 122 9.22 -11.69 20.12
CA ILE A 122 9.18 -12.70 21.20
C ILE A 122 10.48 -13.50 21.24
#